data_AF-A0A495L904-F1
#
_entry.id   AF-A0A495L904-F1
#
_cell.length_a   1.000
_cell.length_b   1.000
_cell.length_c   1.000
_cell.angle_alpha   90.00
_cell.angle_beta   90.00
_cell.angle_gamma   90.00
#
_symmetry.space_group_name_H-M   'P 1'
#
loop_
_entity.id
_entity.type
_entity.pdbx_description
1 polymer ?
#
loop_
_entity_poly.entity_id
_entity_poly.type
_entity_poly.pdbx_seq_one_letter_code
_entity_poly.pdbx_strand_id
1 'polypeptide(L)'
;MNAPTLSATADTITPLRRNLMRACYLLMVVGLALTAWPRLLGSGPDRPLMDGTFDAVLCAMQLLSVVGLFAPVRMAAVLVFEVLWKAIWVLVVAVPLWWRGAVTPEVSETLFAFAFALPFIVIIPWRALVGDLLRGREPWRAAPAEG
;
A
#
# COMPACT_ATOMS: atom_id res chain seq x y z
N MET A 1 -24.56 22.77 22.55
CA MET A 1 -23.63 21.62 22.49
C MET A 1 -23.02 21.61 21.10
N ASN A 2 -21.83 22.19 20.95
CA ASN A 2 -21.21 22.41 19.65
C ASN A 2 -20.49 21.14 19.21
N ALA A 3 -20.89 20.60 18.05
CA ALA A 3 -20.21 19.46 17.45
C ALA A 3 -18.76 19.89 17.11
N PRO A 4 -17.74 19.09 17.47
CA PRO A 4 -16.36 19.40 17.11
C PRO A 4 -16.23 19.40 15.58
N THR A 5 -15.76 20.52 15.04
CA THR A 5 -15.45 20.71 13.61
C THR A 5 -14.29 19.79 13.21
N LEU A 6 -14.34 19.27 11.98
CA LEU A 6 -13.40 18.29 11.41
C LEU A 6 -11.91 18.62 11.60
N SER A 7 -11.57 19.90 11.73
CA SER A 7 -10.21 20.39 12.00
C SER A 7 -9.63 19.91 13.34
N ALA A 8 -10.45 19.74 14.39
CA ALA A 8 -9.98 19.34 15.72
C ALA A 8 -9.50 17.88 15.78
N THR A 9 -9.98 17.02 14.86
CA THR A 9 -9.59 15.60 14.85
C THR A 9 -8.29 15.37 14.05
N ALA A 10 -7.99 16.25 13.08
CA ALA A 10 -6.74 16.21 12.30
C ALA A 10 -5.50 16.57 13.14
N ASP A 11 -5.68 17.37 14.20
CA ASP A 11 -4.62 17.77 15.15
C ASP A 11 -4.18 16.64 16.09
N THR A 12 -4.94 15.55 16.19
CA THR A 12 -4.62 14.42 17.09
C THR A 12 -3.90 13.28 16.36
N ILE A 13 -2.97 13.59 15.46
CA ILE A 13 -1.99 12.61 14.97
C ILE A 13 -0.62 13.03 15.49
N THR A 14 -0.10 12.25 16.44
CA THR A 14 1.23 12.44 17.02
C THR A 14 2.26 12.67 15.91
N PRO A 15 3.14 13.69 16.01
CA PRO A 15 4.14 13.99 14.97
C PRO A 15 5.00 12.77 14.64
N LEU A 16 5.24 11.91 15.62
CA LEU A 16 5.89 10.60 15.47
C LEU A 16 5.20 9.72 14.41
N ARG A 17 3.87 9.57 14.47
CA ARG A 17 3.10 8.73 13.54
C ARG A 17 3.14 9.30 12.12
N ARG A 18 3.09 10.62 11.98
CA ARG A 18 3.21 11.30 10.67
C ARG A 18 4.58 11.05 10.04
N ASN A 19 5.64 11.12 10.84
CA ASN A 19 7.01 10.86 10.37
C ASN A 19 7.23 9.37 10.06
N LEU A 20 6.65 8.46 10.85
CA LEU A 20 6.66 7.01 10.55
C LEU A 20 5.99 6.71 9.21
N MET A 21 4.84 7.31 8.91
CA MET A 21 4.20 7.14 7.60
C MET A 21 5.12 7.62 6.47
N ARG A 22 5.77 8.78 6.62
CA ARG A 22 6.75 9.28 5.63
C ARG A 22 7.93 8.34 5.45
N ALA A 23 8.44 7.78 6.55
CA ALA A 23 9.51 6.78 6.51
C ALA A 23 9.08 5.52 5.74
N CYS A 24 7.84 5.07 5.89
CA CYS A 24 7.30 3.96 5.09
C CYS A 24 7.23 4.27 3.60
N TYR A 25 6.72 5.46 3.24
CA TYR A 25 6.70 5.87 1.84
C TYR A 25 8.12 5.98 1.27
N LEU A 26 9.07 6.52 2.02
CA LEU A 26 10.49 6.54 1.61
C LEU A 26 11.05 5.12 1.42
N LEU A 27 10.77 4.22 2.35
CA LEU A 27 11.21 2.82 2.25
C LEU A 27 10.62 2.14 1.01
N MET A 28 9.34 2.37 0.70
CA MET A 28 8.75 1.85 -0.55
C MET A 28 9.37 2.50 -1.78
N VAL A 29 9.56 3.81 -1.80
CA VAL A 29 10.16 4.51 -2.93
C VAL A 29 11.55 3.95 -3.21
N VAL A 30 12.39 3.82 -2.19
CA VAL A 30 13.76 3.29 -2.33
C VAL A 30 13.76 1.80 -2.64
N GLY A 31 12.97 1.00 -1.91
CA GLY A 31 12.90 -0.45 -2.10
C GLY A 31 12.43 -0.82 -3.51
N LEU A 32 11.38 -0.17 -4.01
CA LEU A 32 10.88 -0.38 -5.37
C LEU A 32 11.82 0.24 -6.42
N ALA A 33 12.53 1.34 -6.12
CA ALA A 33 13.56 1.91 -7.02
C ALA A 33 14.66 0.91 -7.30
N LEU A 34 15.12 0.22 -6.25
CA LEU A 34 16.26 -0.69 -6.34
C LEU A 34 15.87 -2.07 -6.85
N THR A 35 14.58 -2.42 -6.86
CA THR A 35 14.13 -3.76 -7.22
C THR A 35 13.26 -3.79 -8.47
N ALA A 36 12.16 -3.03 -8.50
CA ALA A 36 11.19 -3.06 -9.59
C ALA A 36 11.75 -2.41 -10.86
N TRP A 37 12.45 -1.27 -10.76
CA TRP A 37 13.02 -0.60 -11.93
C TRP A 37 14.13 -1.41 -12.63
N PRO A 38 15.13 -1.96 -11.93
CA PRO A 38 16.13 -2.82 -12.57
C PRO A 38 15.51 -4.08 -13.19
N ARG A 39 14.50 -4.68 -12.54
CA ARG A 39 13.77 -5.81 -13.16
C ARG A 39 12.99 -5.36 -14.39
N LEU A 40 12.35 -4.19 -14.36
CA LEU A 40 11.59 -3.68 -15.49
C LEU A 40 12.49 -3.36 -16.69
N LEU A 41 13.60 -2.65 -16.46
CA LEU A 41 14.51 -2.16 -17.50
C LEU A 41 15.58 -3.15 -17.94
N GLY A 42 16.01 -4.03 -17.04
CA GLY A 42 17.10 -5.00 -17.28
C GLY A 42 16.62 -6.34 -17.85
N SER A 43 15.31 -6.54 -18.00
CA SER A 43 14.76 -7.78 -18.59
C SER A 43 14.90 -7.78 -20.10
N GLY A 44 15.60 -8.78 -20.64
CA GLY A 44 15.69 -9.03 -22.08
C GLY A 44 14.37 -9.50 -22.72
N PRO A 45 14.37 -9.78 -24.04
CA PRO A 45 13.17 -10.13 -24.81
C PRO A 45 12.48 -11.44 -24.41
N ASP A 46 13.16 -12.35 -23.69
CA ASP A 46 12.62 -13.66 -23.28
C ASP A 46 11.76 -13.64 -22.00
N ARG A 47 11.40 -12.43 -21.54
CA ARG A 47 10.64 -12.24 -20.32
C ARG A 47 9.21 -12.81 -20.42
N PRO A 48 8.73 -13.55 -19.41
CA PRO A 48 7.31 -13.87 -19.29
C PRO A 48 6.45 -12.59 -19.20
N LEU A 49 5.45 -12.48 -20.08
CA LEU A 49 4.62 -11.26 -20.18
C LEU A 49 4.00 -10.83 -18.85
N MET A 50 3.58 -11.80 -18.02
CA MET A 50 2.94 -11.53 -16.72
C MET A 50 3.89 -10.87 -15.73
N ASP A 51 5.15 -11.29 -15.70
CA ASP A 51 6.17 -10.66 -14.86
C ASP A 51 6.34 -9.21 -15.27
N GLY A 52 6.31 -8.95 -16.59
CA GLY A 52 6.29 -7.62 -17.24
C GLY A 52 5.27 -6.69 -16.65
N THR A 53 4.03 -7.13 -16.73
CA THR A 53 2.88 -6.40 -16.23
C THR A 53 3.01 -6.14 -14.73
N PHE A 54 3.45 -7.13 -13.96
CA PHE A 54 3.55 -7.01 -12.51
C PHE A 54 4.60 -5.97 -12.09
N ASP A 55 5.81 -5.99 -12.67
CA ASP A 55 6.81 -4.96 -12.35
C ASP A 55 6.37 -3.56 -12.80
N ALA A 56 5.65 -3.44 -13.91
CA ALA A 56 5.09 -2.15 -14.34
C ALA A 56 4.11 -1.58 -13.30
N VAL A 57 3.24 -2.43 -12.73
CA VAL A 57 2.34 -2.05 -11.63
C VAL A 57 3.14 -1.61 -10.41
N LEU A 58 4.20 -2.34 -10.04
CA LEU A 58 5.08 -1.98 -8.91
C LEU A 58 5.79 -0.64 -9.14
N CYS A 59 6.28 -0.37 -10.35
CA CYS A 59 6.86 0.91 -10.71
C CYS A 59 5.83 2.05 -10.63
N ALA A 60 4.60 1.83 -11.10
CA ALA A 60 3.53 2.81 -10.96
C ALA A 60 3.18 3.10 -9.49
N MET A 61 3.13 2.05 -8.66
CA MET A 61 2.94 2.20 -7.21
C MET A 61 4.05 3.01 -6.56
N GLN A 62 5.29 2.81 -6.97
CA GLN A 62 6.41 3.61 -6.49
C GLN A 62 6.21 5.10 -6.81
N LEU A 63 5.78 5.44 -8.02
CA LEU A 63 5.47 6.82 -8.40
C LEU A 63 4.35 7.40 -7.52
N LEU A 64 3.29 6.63 -7.28
CA LEU A 64 2.24 7.04 -6.32
C LEU A 64 2.78 7.22 -4.90
N SER A 65 3.77 6.43 -4.50
CA SER A 65 4.40 6.52 -3.18
C SER A 65 5.20 7.80 -3.00
N VAL A 66 5.80 8.31 -4.08
CA VAL A 66 6.43 9.64 -4.09
C VAL A 66 5.37 10.72 -3.81
N VAL A 67 4.19 10.62 -4.43
CA VAL A 67 3.06 11.53 -4.12
C VAL A 67 2.59 11.37 -2.67
N GLY A 68 2.57 10.14 -2.16
CA GLY A 68 2.26 9.82 -0.77
C GLY A 68 3.19 10.47 0.25
N LEU A 69 4.45 10.76 -0.11
CA LEU A 69 5.39 11.48 0.75
C LEU A 69 4.91 12.91 1.08
N PHE A 70 4.28 13.58 0.10
CA PHE A 70 3.73 14.93 0.25
C PHE A 70 2.36 14.92 0.97
N ALA A 71 1.58 13.85 0.81
CA ALA A 71 0.23 13.73 1.39
C ALA A 71 -0.01 12.37 2.09
N PRO A 72 0.73 12.06 3.18
CA PRO A 72 0.80 10.70 3.74
C PRO A 72 -0.53 10.15 4.27
N VAL A 73 -1.37 11.02 4.81
CA VAL A 73 -2.69 10.64 5.35
C VAL A 73 -3.71 10.46 4.23
N ARG A 74 -3.64 11.28 3.17
CA ARG A 74 -4.55 11.19 2.00
C ARG A 74 -4.25 9.97 1.13
N MET A 75 -2.99 9.55 1.05
CA MET A 75 -2.57 8.41 0.23
C MET A 75 -2.47 7.09 1.00
N ALA A 76 -3.07 6.99 2.19
CA ALA A 76 -3.08 5.76 2.99
C ALA A 76 -3.59 4.54 2.20
N ALA A 77 -4.44 4.76 1.19
CA ALA A 77 -4.91 3.73 0.26
C ALA A 77 -3.75 3.00 -0.46
N VAL A 78 -2.64 3.68 -0.78
CA VAL A 78 -1.48 3.07 -1.44
C VAL A 78 -0.80 2.06 -0.52
N LEU A 79 -0.62 2.40 0.75
CA LEU A 79 -0.05 1.49 1.76
C LEU A 79 -0.99 0.31 2.04
N VAL A 80 -2.31 0.56 2.07
CA VAL A 80 -3.31 -0.50 2.23
C VAL A 80 -3.27 -1.45 1.04
N PHE A 81 -3.19 -0.92 -0.19
CA PHE A 81 -3.04 -1.73 -1.38
C PHE A 81 -1.78 -2.60 -1.30
N GLU A 82 -0.65 -2.02 -0.91
CA GLU A 82 0.64 -2.72 -0.75
C GLU A 82 0.57 -3.92 0.20
N VAL A 83 -0.14 -3.76 1.31
CA VAL A 83 -0.36 -4.83 2.29
C VAL A 83 -1.36 -5.85 1.75
N LEU A 84 -2.44 -5.39 1.12
CA LEU A 84 -3.55 -6.23 0.70
C LEU A 84 -3.14 -7.22 -0.39
N TRP A 85 -2.43 -6.76 -1.42
CA TRP A 85 -2.03 -7.66 -2.52
C TRP A 85 -1.06 -8.74 -2.04
N LYS A 86 -0.13 -8.41 -1.13
CA LYS A 86 0.77 -9.38 -0.50
C LYS A 86 0.01 -10.35 0.39
N ALA A 87 -0.93 -9.85 1.19
CA ALA A 87 -1.76 -10.69 2.05
C ALA A 87 -2.56 -11.70 1.24
N ILE A 88 -3.18 -11.28 0.13
CA ILE A 88 -3.90 -12.17 -0.79
C ILE A 88 -2.95 -13.25 -1.33
N TRP A 89 -1.75 -12.87 -1.80
CA TRP A 89 -0.78 -13.84 -2.30
C TRP A 89 -0.37 -14.85 -1.23
N VAL A 90 -0.07 -14.40 0.00
CA VAL A 90 0.29 -15.29 1.11
C VAL A 90 -0.85 -16.27 1.41
N LEU A 91 -2.09 -15.78 1.49
CA LEU A 91 -3.25 -16.60 1.82
C LEU A 91 -3.60 -17.61 0.71
N VAL A 92 -3.48 -17.21 -0.56
CA VAL A 92 -3.93 -18.02 -1.70
C VAL A 92 -2.82 -18.93 -2.23
N VAL A 93 -1.55 -18.53 -2.12
CA VAL A 93 -0.41 -19.26 -2.69
C VAL A 93 0.44 -19.89 -1.59
N ALA A 94 0.97 -19.08 -0.67
CA ALA A 94 1.93 -19.58 0.32
C ALA A 94 1.30 -20.55 1.32
N VAL A 95 0.12 -20.22 1.85
CA VAL A 95 -0.57 -21.05 2.86
C VAL A 95 -0.92 -22.44 2.33
N PRO A 96 -1.54 -22.59 1.13
CA PRO A 96 -1.78 -23.92 0.56
C PRO A 96 -0.51 -24.71 0.29
N LEU A 97 0.57 -24.07 -0.17
CA LEU A 97 1.85 -24.74 -0.41
C LEU A 97 2.52 -25.20 0.90
N TRP A 98 2.41 -24.39 1.96
CA TRP A 98 2.86 -24.76 3.30
C TRP A 98 2.12 -25.99 3.82
N TRP A 99 0.79 -26.00 3.73
CA TRP A 99 0.00 -27.15 4.19
C TRP A 99 0.29 -28.44 3.42
N ARG A 100 0.70 -28.33 2.16
CA ARG A 100 1.09 -29.47 1.32
C ARG A 100 2.54 -29.90 1.51
N GLY A 101 3.32 -29.20 2.34
CA GLY A 101 4.76 -29.44 2.50
C GLY A 101 5.57 -29.17 1.23
N ALA A 102 5.02 -28.40 0.29
CA ALA A 102 5.58 -28.14 -1.04
C ALA A 102 6.11 -26.71 -1.17
N VAL A 103 6.72 -26.19 -0.11
CA VAL A 103 7.35 -24.86 -0.12
C VAL A 103 8.65 -24.96 -0.91
N THR A 104 8.68 -24.38 -2.10
CA THR A 104 9.89 -24.31 -2.92
C THR A 104 10.78 -23.15 -2.47
N PRO A 105 12.07 -23.13 -2.85
CA PRO A 105 12.96 -22.01 -2.55
C PRO A 105 12.40 -20.66 -3.00
N GLU A 106 11.77 -20.60 -4.18
CA GLU A 106 11.21 -19.37 -4.75
C GLU A 106 10.07 -18.81 -3.88
N VAL A 107 9.24 -19.69 -3.30
CA VAL A 107 8.17 -19.29 -2.37
C VAL A 107 8.77 -18.71 -1.10
N SER A 108 9.83 -19.31 -0.58
CA SER A 108 10.51 -18.83 0.64
C SER A 108 11.18 -17.47 0.45
N GLU A 109 11.84 -17.25 -0.70
CA GLU A 109 12.43 -15.96 -1.06
C GLU A 109 11.37 -14.89 -1.23
N THR A 110 10.24 -15.23 -1.87
CA THR A 110 9.11 -14.31 -2.03
C THR A 110 8.50 -13.93 -0.68
N LEU A 111 8.33 -14.90 0.23
CA LEU A 111 7.86 -14.64 1.60
C LEU A 111 8.82 -13.74 2.38
N PHE A 112 10.13 -13.96 2.25
CA PHE A 112 11.14 -13.11 2.87
C PHE A 112 11.08 -11.69 2.33
N ALA A 113 10.94 -11.51 1.01
CA ALA A 113 10.74 -10.20 0.40
C ALA A 113 9.46 -9.51 0.93
N PHE A 114 8.38 -10.27 1.17
CA PHE A 114 7.13 -9.73 1.70
C PHE A 114 7.22 -9.35 3.18
N ALA A 115 8.14 -9.93 3.95
CA ALA A 115 8.36 -9.57 5.35
C ALA A 115 8.75 -8.09 5.54
N PHE A 116 9.39 -7.48 4.55
CA PHE A 116 9.70 -6.05 4.55
C PHE A 116 8.46 -5.14 4.52
N ALA A 117 7.29 -5.68 4.19
CA ALA A 117 6.02 -4.95 4.24
C ALA A 117 5.34 -5.00 5.63
N LEU A 118 5.82 -5.83 6.57
CA LEU A 118 5.25 -5.93 7.93
C LEU A 118 5.24 -4.58 8.70
N PRO A 119 6.29 -3.73 8.63
CA PRO A 119 6.26 -2.42 9.26
C PRO A 119 5.10 -1.55 8.77
N PHE A 120 4.68 -1.69 7.51
CA PHE A 120 3.57 -0.93 6.94
C PHE A 120 2.26 -1.27 7.65
N ILE A 121 2.03 -2.54 7.96
CA ILE A 121 0.84 -3.00 8.69
C ILE A 121 0.75 -2.31 10.04
N VAL A 122 1.86 -2.17 10.77
CA VAL A 122 1.84 -1.56 12.11
C VAL A 122 1.66 -0.04 12.03
N ILE A 123 2.21 0.59 10.99
CA ILE A 123 2.27 2.06 10.88
C ILE A 123 0.99 2.66 10.31
N ILE A 124 0.25 1.91 9.46
CA ILE A 124 -1.03 2.36 8.91
C ILE A 124 -2.00 2.67 10.07
N PRO A 125 -2.59 3.88 10.12
CA PRO A 125 -3.55 4.23 11.15
C PRO A 125 -4.92 3.59 10.84
N TRP A 126 -5.04 2.28 11.07
CA TRP A 126 -6.26 1.49 10.77
C TRP A 126 -7.53 2.11 11.32
N ARG A 127 -7.49 2.66 12.54
CA ARG A 127 -8.65 3.32 13.17
C ARG A 127 -9.11 4.56 12.40
N ALA A 128 -8.16 5.35 11.88
CA ALA A 128 -8.48 6.52 11.07
C ALA A 128 -9.01 6.09 9.70
N LEU A 129 -8.37 5.09 9.08
CA LEU A 129 -8.77 4.56 7.78
C LEU A 129 -10.19 3.94 7.82
N VAL A 130 -10.45 3.07 8.78
CA VAL A 130 -11.77 2.44 8.98
C VAL A 130 -12.79 3.50 9.40
N GLY A 131 -12.41 4.45 10.24
CA GLY A 131 -13.26 5.57 10.61
C GLY A 131 -13.69 6.40 9.41
N ASP A 132 -12.78 6.74 8.52
CA ASP A 132 -13.07 7.51 7.31
C ASP A 132 -13.84 6.68 6.27
N LEU A 133 -13.53 5.39 6.09
CA LEU A 133 -14.30 4.48 5.24
C LEU A 133 -15.75 4.31 5.72
N LEU A 134 -15.95 4.18 7.03
CA LEU A 134 -17.29 4.05 7.62
C LEU A 134 -18.08 5.37 7.60
N ARG A 135 -17.39 6.52 7.63
CA ARG A 135 -18.01 7.86 7.54
C ARG A 135 -18.23 8.33 6.11
N GLY A 136 -17.41 7.88 5.17
CA GLY A 136 -17.43 8.22 3.76
C GLY A 136 -18.47 7.44 2.97
N ARG A 137 -19.76 7.68 3.25
CA ARG A 137 -20.83 7.50 2.26
C ARG A 137 -20.77 8.70 1.31
N GLU A 138 -20.67 8.45 0.01
CA GLU A 138 -20.57 9.51 -0.98
C GLU A 138 -21.78 10.47 -0.99
N PRO A 139 -21.55 11.79 -1.14
CA PRO A 139 -22.54 12.76 -1.55
C PRO A 139 -22.63 12.86 -3.09
N TRP A 140 -22.70 11.73 -3.81
CA TRP A 140 -23.02 11.73 -5.25
C TRP A 140 -24.46 12.17 -5.55
N ARG A 141 -25.28 12.37 -4.50
CA ARG A 141 -26.65 12.90 -4.54
C ARG A 141 -26.76 14.42 -4.37
N ALA A 142 -25.77 15.20 -4.79
CA ALA A 142 -26.03 16.61 -5.06
C ALA A 142 -26.83 16.68 -6.37
N ALA A 143 -28.17 16.58 -6.26
CA ALA A 143 -29.06 16.83 -7.39
C ALA A 143 -28.74 18.22 -7.98
N PRO A 144 -28.79 18.40 -9.30
CA PRO A 144 -28.64 19.72 -9.90
C PRO A 144 -29.67 20.65 -9.26
N ALA A 145 -29.22 21.80 -8.75
CA ALA A 145 -30.14 22.87 -8.41
C ALA A 145 -30.75 23.34 -9.75
N GLU A 146 -31.97 22.89 -10.04
CA GLU A 146 -32.75 23.44 -11.14
C GLU A 146 -33.07 24.90 -10.83
N GLY A 147 -32.69 25.79 -11.74
CA GLY A 147 -33.02 27.20 -11.79
C GLY A 147 -33.00 27.65 -13.24
#